data_AF-A0A0M9DMK4-F1
#
_entry.id   AF-A0A0M9DMK4-F1
#
_cell.length_a   1.000
_cell.length_b   1.000
_cell.length_c   1.000
_cell.angle_alpha   90.00
_cell.angle_beta   90.00
_cell.angle_gamma   90.00
#
_symmetry.space_group_name_H-M   'P 1'
#
loop_
_entity.id
_entity.type
_entity.pdbx_description
1 polymer ?
#
loop_
_entity_poly.entity_id
_entity_poly.type
_entity_poly.pdbx_seq_one_letter_code
_entity_poly.pdbx_strand_id
1 'polypeptide(L)' 'MVNLLLKQFLKAEIEIKRRIMYKKAKDLGFTHPIVVDYSQELDILLNKYLKTS' A
#
# COMPACT_ATOMS: atom_id res chain seq x y z
N MET A 1 4.71 -19.26 -13.92
CA MET A 1 3.78 -18.23 -14.47
C MET A 1 2.89 -17.57 -13.42
N VAL A 2 2.28 -18.32 -12.49
CA VAL A 2 1.35 -17.78 -11.47
C VAL A 2 1.96 -16.69 -10.57
N ASN A 3 3.23 -16.83 -10.18
CA ASN A 3 3.94 -15.85 -9.35
C ASN A 3 4.08 -14.46 -9.98
N LEU A 4 4.17 -14.36 -11.32
CA LEU A 4 4.38 -13.06 -11.97
C LEU A 4 3.09 -12.22 -11.95
N LEU A 5 1.94 -12.88 -12.14
CA LEU A 5 0.63 -12.24 -12.07
C LEU A 5 0.30 -11.77 -10.65
N LEU A 6 0.58 -12.61 -9.64
CA LEU A 6 0.44 -12.27 -8.22
C LEU A 6 1.31 -11.05 -7.85
N LYS A 7 2.54 -11.01 -8.35
CA LYS A 7 3.48 -9.90 -8.12
C LYS A 7 2.98 -8.60 -8.77
N GLN A 8 2.45 -8.66 -9.99
CA GLN A 8 1.84 -7.49 -10.64
C GLN A 8 0.57 -7.01 -9.92
N PHE A 9 -0.26 -7.94 -9.44
CA PHE A 9 -1.47 -7.60 -8.69
C PHE A 9 -1.13 -6.91 -7.37
N LEU A 10 -0.19 -7.48 -6.59
CA LEU A 10 0.32 -6.86 -5.35
C LEU A 10 0.89 -5.47 -5.60
N LYS A 11 1.65 -5.28 -6.69
CA LYS A 11 2.21 -3.98 -7.06
C LYS A 11 1.11 -2.95 -7.35
N ALA A 12 0.09 -3.35 -8.13
CA ALA A 12 -1.05 -2.48 -8.42
C ALA A 12 -1.84 -2.12 -7.15
N GLU A 13 -2.04 -3.08 -6.25
CA GLU A 13 -2.73 -2.86 -4.97
C GLU A 13 -1.97 -1.87 -4.07
N ILE A 14 -0.63 -2.00 -4.01
CA ILE A 14 0.24 -1.05 -3.31
C ILE A 14 0.11 0.35 -3.93
N GLU A 15 0.14 0.50 -5.25
CA GLU A 15 0.01 1.81 -5.89
C GLU A 15 -1.36 2.46 -5.63
N ILE A 16 -2.44 1.67 -5.65
CA ILE A 16 -3.79 2.14 -5.36
C ILE A 16 -3.90 2.61 -3.91
N LYS A 17 -3.49 1.79 -2.94
CA LYS A 17 -3.52 2.17 -1.52
C LYS A 17 -2.63 3.37 -1.24
N ARG A 18 -1.45 3.47 -1.87
CA ARG A 18 -0.56 4.62 -1.74
C ARG A 18 -1.24 5.91 -2.24
N ARG A 19 -1.95 5.86 -3.39
CA ARG A 19 -2.74 7.01 -3.88
C ARG A 19 -3.86 7.41 -2.91
N ILE A 20 -4.57 6.45 -2.34
CA ILE A 20 -5.64 6.70 -1.36
C ILE A 20 -5.05 7.35 -0.10
N MET A 21 -3.93 6.83 0.41
CA MET A 21 -3.22 7.38 1.56
C MET A 21 -2.81 8.83 1.29
N TYR A 22 -2.18 9.13 0.14
CA TYR A 22 -1.79 10.50 -0.21
C TYR A 22 -2.99 11.45 -0.33
N LYS A 23 -4.10 10.98 -0.90
CA LYS A 23 -5.33 11.78 -0.98
C LYS A 23 -5.87 12.10 0.41
N LYS A 24 -5.98 11.08 1.28
CA LYS A 24 -6.40 11.24 2.68
C LYS A 24 -5.43 12.11 3.49
N ALA A 25 -4.13 12.01 3.25
CA ALA A 25 -3.12 12.84 3.90
C ALA A 25 -3.25 14.32 3.49
N LYS A 26 -3.65 14.58 2.24
CA LYS A 26 -3.92 15.94 1.78
C LYS A 26 -5.21 16.52 2.39
N ASP A 27 -6.23 15.70 2.56
CA ASP A 27 -7.52 16.11 3.14
C ASP A 27 -7.50 16.23 4.68
N LEU A 28 -6.82 15.30 5.37
CA LEU A 28 -6.87 15.13 6.83
C LEU A 28 -5.54 15.41 7.55
N GLY A 29 -4.43 15.50 6.82
CA GLY A 29 -3.08 15.59 7.36
C GLY A 29 -2.37 14.24 7.51
N PHE A 30 -1.04 14.25 7.46
CA PHE A 30 -0.20 13.04 7.56
C PHE A 30 -0.24 12.36 8.94
N THR A 31 -0.58 13.10 10.00
CA THR A 31 -0.69 12.60 11.37
C THR A 31 -2.08 12.08 11.71
N HIS A 32 -3.03 12.17 10.78
CA HIS A 32 -4.38 11.68 11.04
C HIS A 32 -4.34 10.16 11.23
N PRO A 33 -5.00 9.59 12.26
CA PRO A 33 -4.94 8.16 12.56
C PRO A 33 -5.30 7.28 11.36
N ILE A 34 -6.28 7.69 10.56
CA ILE A 34 -6.65 7.01 9.30
C ILE A 34 -5.47 6.93 8.32
N VAL A 35 -4.69 8.00 8.17
CA VAL A 35 -3.55 8.05 7.24
C VAL A 35 -2.38 7.20 7.75
N VAL A 36 -2.17 7.21 9.07
CA VAL A 36 -1.19 6.35 9.75
C VAL A 36 -1.56 4.88 9.56
N ASP A 37 -2.83 4.53 9.71
CA ASP A 37 -3.34 3.17 9.51
C ASP A 37 -3.15 2.69 8.07
N TYR A 38 -3.46 3.55 7.08
CA TYR A 38 -3.14 3.28 5.67
C TYR A 38 -1.64 3.08 5.43
N SER A 39 -0.79 3.85 6.12
CA SER A 39 0.67 3.69 6.01
C SER A 39 1.12 2.33 6.56
N GLN A 40 0.53 1.86 7.66
CA GLN A 40 0.86 0.54 8.24
C GLN A 40 0.39 -0.60 7.34
N GLU A 41 -0.83 -0.53 6.80
CA GLU A 41 -1.29 -1.51 5.81
C GLU A 41 -0.40 -1.56 4.56
N LEU A 42 0.04 -0.40 4.09
CA LEU A 42 0.93 -0.32 2.93
C LEU A 42 2.28 -0.98 3.23
N ASP A 43 2.80 -0.81 4.45
CA ASP A 43 4.05 -1.44 4.90
C ASP A 43 3.92 -2.97 4.98
N ILE A 44 2.78 -3.47 5.47
CA ILE A 44 2.48 -4.91 5.48
C ILE A 44 2.43 -5.49 4.06
N LEU A 45 1.77 -4.77 3.13
CA LEU A 45 1.70 -5.18 1.72
C LEU A 45 3.07 -5.17 1.04
N LEU A 46 3.88 -4.14 1.31
CA LEU A 46 5.26 -4.04 0.85
C LEU A 46 6.12 -5.20 1.39
N ASN A 47 6.01 -5.49 2.68
CA ASN A 47 6.70 -6.62 3.31
C ASN A 47 6.27 -7.97 2.72
N LYS A 48 4.98 -8.14 2.39
CA LYS A 48 4.46 -9.34 1.74
C LYS A 48 5.01 -9.47 0.31
N TYR A 49 5.08 -8.36 -0.43
CA TYR A 49 5.68 -8.32 -1.76
C TYR A 49 7.18 -8.65 -1.72
N LEU A 50 7.93 -8.08 -0.77
CA LEU A 50 9.36 -8.32 -0.54
C LEU A 50 9.65 -9.77 -0.13
N LYS A 51 8.86 -10.36 0.79
CA LYS A 51 9.00 -11.76 1.20
C LYS A 51 8.67 -12.76 0.09
N THR A 52 7.91 -12.34 -0.92
CA THR A 52 7.58 -13.18 -2.09
C THR A 52 8.65 -13.07 -3.20
N SER A 53 9.70 -12.26 -2.99
CA SER A 53 10.75 -11.98 -3.99
C SER A 53 12.04 -12.74 -3.79
#